data_AF-A0A6N7ISE0-F1
#
_entry.id   AF-A0A6N7ISE0-F1
#
_cell.length_a   1.000
_cell.length_b   1.000
_cell.length_c   1.000
_cell.angle_alpha   90.00
_cell.angle_beta   90.00
_cell.angle_gamma   90.00
#
_symmetry.space_group_name_H-M   'P 1'
#
loop_
_entity.id
_entity.type
_entity.pdbx_description
1 polymer ?
#
loop_
_entity_poly.entity_id
_entity_poly.type
_entity_poly.pdbx_seq_one_letter_code
_entity_poly.pdbx_strand_id
1 'polypeptide(L)'
;MTDIRSAGEVDLAAMDASLEKICQRCDYVESGCRPDNCLVGFARKVLKFARQKNVLDIPGAVKLIPQHDFKPYEQEVVAAGLAETCRQCRECRDNHSPDCVIALVRTCLENAILTENIDYPGSVFLYLARIKEQNPELAATLAGELKKS
;
A
#
# COMPACT_ATOMS: atom_id res chain seq x y z
N MET A 1 18.12 7.43 -26.76
CA MET A 1 16.90 8.17 -26.40
C MET A 1 16.11 7.25 -25.48
N THR A 2 16.36 7.37 -24.19
CA THR A 2 15.75 6.51 -23.17
C THR A 2 14.36 7.06 -22.95
N ASP A 3 13.31 6.27 -23.20
CA ASP A 3 11.94 6.64 -22.86
C ASP A 3 11.86 6.89 -21.35
N ILE A 4 11.96 8.15 -20.95
CA ILE A 4 11.69 8.60 -19.59
C ILE A 4 10.18 8.65 -19.46
N ARG A 5 9.62 7.52 -19.04
CA ARG A 5 8.21 7.39 -18.75
C ARG A 5 7.83 8.23 -17.52
N SER A 6 6.82 9.08 -17.68
CA SER A 6 6.55 10.25 -16.83
C SER A 6 5.70 9.94 -15.59
N ALA A 7 5.55 10.92 -14.69
CA ALA A 7 4.69 10.86 -13.49
C ALA A 7 3.19 10.61 -13.76
N GLY A 8 2.74 10.64 -15.02
CA GLY A 8 1.37 10.32 -15.43
C GLY A 8 1.00 8.82 -15.40
N GLU A 9 1.92 7.95 -15.00
CA GLU A 9 1.72 6.48 -15.02
C GLU A 9 1.26 5.86 -13.70
N VAL A 10 1.25 6.60 -12.59
CA VAL A 10 0.83 6.07 -11.28
C VAL A 10 -0.61 6.51 -10.99
N ASP A 11 -1.52 5.56 -10.97
CA ASP A 11 -2.93 5.80 -10.64
C ASP A 11 -3.15 5.85 -9.12
N LEU A 12 -2.94 7.04 -8.56
CA LEU A 12 -3.22 7.30 -7.15
C LEU A 12 -4.71 7.11 -6.79
N ALA A 13 -5.61 7.28 -7.75
CA ALA A 13 -7.05 7.12 -7.53
C ALA A 13 -7.44 5.64 -7.43
N ALA A 14 -6.82 4.75 -8.23
CA ALA A 14 -7.01 3.31 -8.12
C ALA A 14 -6.56 2.77 -6.75
N MET A 15 -5.43 3.27 -6.23
CA MET A 15 -5.00 2.95 -4.86
C MET A 15 -6.01 3.46 -3.82
N ASP A 16 -6.47 4.72 -3.91
CA ASP A 16 -7.44 5.28 -2.94
C ASP A 16 -8.77 4.51 -2.99
N ALA A 17 -9.23 4.12 -4.18
CA ALA A 17 -10.43 3.31 -4.34
C ALA A 17 -10.31 1.92 -3.70
N SER A 18 -9.11 1.33 -3.70
CA SER A 18 -8.86 0.06 -3.00
C SER A 18 -8.85 0.26 -1.48
N LEU A 19 -8.29 1.37 -0.99
CA LEU A 19 -8.31 1.73 0.44
C LEU A 19 -9.74 2.04 0.93
N GLU A 20 -10.56 2.68 0.10
CA GLU A 20 -11.98 2.93 0.39
C GLU A 20 -12.75 1.63 0.63
N LYS A 21 -12.49 0.57 -0.14
CA LYS A 21 -13.10 -0.76 0.10
C LYS A 21 -12.72 -1.33 1.46
N ILE A 22 -11.49 -1.09 1.93
CA ILE A 22 -11.06 -1.50 3.28
C ILE A 22 -11.82 -0.68 4.33
N CYS A 23 -11.96 0.64 4.13
CA CYS A 23 -12.78 1.47 5.02
C CYS A 23 -14.23 0.98 5.08
N GLN A 24 -14.84 0.59 3.98
CA GLN A 24 -16.22 0.08 3.93
C GLN A 24 -16.43 -1.24 4.69
N ARG A 25 -15.36 -2.01 4.92
CA ARG A 25 -15.36 -3.23 5.73
C ARG A 25 -14.94 -3.00 7.19
N CYS A 26 -14.73 -1.75 7.59
CA CYS A 26 -14.29 -1.44 8.95
C CYS A 26 -15.48 -1.29 9.90
N ASP A 27 -15.53 -2.15 10.92
CA ASP A 27 -16.57 -2.12 11.98
C ASP A 27 -16.67 -0.79 12.73
N TYR A 28 -15.63 0.04 12.64
CA TYR A 28 -15.56 1.33 13.31
C TYR A 28 -16.18 2.47 12.53
N VAL A 29 -16.59 2.28 11.27
CA VAL A 29 -17.14 3.38 10.43
C VAL A 29 -18.33 4.06 11.11
N GLU A 30 -19.25 3.28 11.67
CA GLU A 30 -20.46 3.80 12.31
C GLU A 30 -20.26 4.16 13.79
N SER A 31 -19.25 3.58 14.44
CA SER A 31 -19.02 3.71 15.89
C SER A 31 -17.95 4.73 16.29
N GLY A 32 -17.45 5.52 15.33
CA GLY A 32 -16.52 6.63 15.59
C GLY A 32 -15.10 6.37 15.11
N CYS A 33 -14.95 5.89 13.87
CA CYS A 33 -13.66 5.77 13.20
C CYS A 33 -12.86 7.08 13.31
N ARG A 34 -11.57 6.96 13.63
CA ARG A 34 -10.61 8.08 13.68
C ARG A 34 -9.57 7.89 12.57
N PRO A 35 -9.81 8.42 11.35
CA PRO A 35 -8.93 8.20 10.21
C PRO A 35 -7.51 8.69 10.44
N ASP A 36 -7.31 9.76 11.21
CA ASP A 36 -5.98 10.29 11.52
C ASP A 36 -5.11 9.34 12.36
N ASN A 37 -5.72 8.30 12.98
CA ASN A 37 -5.03 7.38 13.88
C ASN A 37 -4.89 5.95 13.32
N CYS A 38 -5.42 5.66 12.12
CA CYS A 38 -5.36 4.31 11.55
C CYS A 38 -4.53 4.25 10.26
N LEU A 39 -3.99 3.06 9.99
CA LEU A 39 -3.09 2.77 8.87
C LEU A 39 -3.71 3.16 7.53
N VAL A 40 -4.95 2.73 7.29
CA VAL A 40 -5.67 3.06 6.05
C VAL A 40 -5.94 4.56 5.93
N GLY A 41 -6.32 5.23 7.02
CA GLY A 41 -6.58 6.67 6.99
C GLY A 41 -5.31 7.47 6.72
N PHE A 42 -4.17 7.08 7.30
CA PHE A 42 -2.87 7.65 6.96
C PHE A 42 -2.50 7.42 5.49
N ALA A 43 -2.64 6.19 4.99
CA ALA A 43 -2.35 5.87 3.59
C ALA A 43 -3.19 6.73 2.61
N ARG A 44 -4.48 6.93 2.89
CA ARG A 44 -5.34 7.83 2.10
C ARG A 44 -4.92 9.28 2.20
N LYS A 45 -4.47 9.73 3.37
CA LYS A 45 -3.92 11.09 3.57
C LYS A 45 -2.66 11.32 2.74
N VAL A 46 -1.78 10.32 2.68
CA VAL A 46 -0.60 10.30 1.81
C VAL A 46 -1.00 10.42 0.34
N LEU A 47 -1.95 9.60 -0.14
CA LEU A 47 -2.45 9.68 -1.52
C LEU A 47 -3.07 11.03 -1.86
N LYS A 48 -3.90 11.58 -0.95
CA LYS A 48 -4.51 12.90 -1.11
C LYS A 48 -3.43 14.00 -1.19
N PHE A 49 -2.46 13.97 -0.30
CA PHE A 49 -1.35 14.93 -0.32
C PHE A 49 -0.54 14.83 -1.61
N ALA A 50 -0.16 13.62 -2.00
CA ALA A 50 0.57 13.32 -3.23
C ALA A 50 -0.15 13.88 -4.47
N ARG A 51 -1.47 13.67 -4.56
CA ARG A 51 -2.31 14.21 -5.63
C ARG A 51 -2.40 15.74 -5.61
N GLN A 52 -2.56 16.34 -4.44
CA GLN A 52 -2.68 17.79 -4.29
C GLN A 52 -1.38 18.54 -4.57
N LYS A 53 -0.23 17.94 -4.21
CA LYS A 53 1.10 18.53 -4.39
C LYS A 53 1.81 18.05 -5.65
N ASN A 54 1.22 17.09 -6.36
CA ASN A 54 1.79 16.46 -7.54
C ASN A 54 3.20 15.89 -7.29
N VAL A 55 3.34 15.10 -6.22
CA VAL A 55 4.60 14.46 -5.80
C VAL A 55 4.40 12.97 -5.57
N LEU A 56 5.45 12.17 -5.80
CA LEU A 56 5.46 10.72 -5.55
C LEU A 56 6.44 10.29 -4.45
N ASP A 57 7.14 11.24 -3.84
CA ASP A 57 8.05 11.03 -2.72
C ASP A 57 7.76 12.10 -1.65
N ILE A 58 7.60 11.67 -0.40
CA ILE A 58 7.29 12.55 0.73
C ILE A 58 8.33 12.30 1.83
N PRO A 59 9.45 13.04 1.82
CA PRO A 59 10.57 12.77 2.71
C PRO A 59 10.17 12.74 4.19
N GLY A 60 10.57 11.67 4.89
CA GLY A 60 10.31 11.44 6.31
C GLY A 60 8.90 10.97 6.66
N ALA A 61 8.00 10.82 5.69
CA ALA A 61 6.63 10.37 5.95
C ALA A 61 6.57 8.94 6.48
N VAL A 62 7.56 8.09 6.19
CA VAL A 62 7.64 6.72 6.74
C VAL A 62 7.62 6.73 8.28
N LYS A 63 8.21 7.75 8.91
CA LYS A 63 8.26 7.90 10.38
C LYS A 63 6.91 8.30 10.99
N LEU A 64 5.95 8.69 10.15
CA LEU A 64 4.61 9.13 10.57
C LEU A 64 3.57 8.01 10.45
N ILE A 65 3.95 6.83 9.93
CA ILE A 65 3.05 5.68 9.84
C ILE A 65 2.58 5.31 11.25
N PRO A 66 1.25 5.21 11.50
CA PRO A 66 0.71 4.81 12.80
C PRO A 66 1.27 3.47 13.29
N GLN A 67 1.70 3.42 14.55
CA GLN A 67 2.28 2.22 15.18
C GLN A 67 1.32 1.51 16.15
N HIS A 68 0.19 2.14 16.46
CA HIS A 68 -0.76 1.69 17.48
C HIS A 68 -2.18 1.55 16.93
N ASP A 69 -2.28 1.00 15.72
CA ASP A 69 -3.55 0.68 15.09
C ASP A 69 -3.79 -0.83 15.16
N PHE A 70 -4.53 -1.27 16.19
CA PHE A 70 -4.79 -2.68 16.46
C PHE A 70 -6.16 -3.14 15.94
N LYS A 71 -6.74 -2.42 14.99
CA LYS A 71 -8.02 -2.80 14.39
C LYS A 71 -7.86 -4.11 13.62
N PRO A 72 -8.88 -4.98 13.62
CA PRO A 72 -8.91 -6.11 12.71
C PRO A 72 -9.06 -5.59 11.27
N TYR A 73 -8.29 -6.18 10.36
CA TYR A 73 -8.36 -5.91 8.92
C TYR A 73 -8.61 -7.23 8.18
N GLU A 74 -9.59 -7.23 7.30
CA GLU A 74 -9.92 -8.39 6.46
C GLU A 74 -8.81 -8.63 5.41
N GLN A 75 -8.25 -9.84 5.39
CA GLN A 75 -7.10 -10.18 4.54
C GLN A 75 -7.39 -10.00 3.05
N GLU A 76 -8.61 -10.35 2.59
CA GLU A 76 -9.00 -10.29 1.19
C GLU A 76 -8.98 -8.87 0.62
N VAL A 77 -9.56 -7.91 1.34
CA VAL A 77 -9.58 -6.51 0.90
C VAL A 77 -8.22 -5.82 1.04
N VAL A 78 -7.42 -6.21 2.05
CA VAL A 78 -6.04 -5.74 2.16
C VAL A 78 -5.17 -6.30 1.03
N ALA A 79 -5.32 -7.58 0.68
CA ALA A 79 -4.62 -8.20 -0.44
C ALA A 79 -4.95 -7.51 -1.76
N ALA A 80 -6.20 -7.10 -1.98
CA ALA A 80 -6.58 -6.29 -3.13
C ALA A 80 -5.88 -4.91 -3.14
N GLY A 81 -5.77 -4.26 -1.98
CA GLY A 81 -5.00 -3.01 -1.82
C GLY A 81 -3.51 -3.21 -2.10
N LEU A 82 -2.90 -4.27 -1.57
CA LEU A 82 -1.50 -4.61 -1.82
C LEU A 82 -1.26 -4.90 -3.31
N ALA A 83 -2.19 -5.59 -3.97
CA ALA A 83 -2.14 -5.85 -5.41
C ALA A 83 -2.08 -4.54 -6.20
N GLU A 84 -2.86 -3.55 -5.77
CA GLU A 84 -2.86 -2.24 -6.40
C GLU A 84 -1.52 -1.53 -6.20
N THR A 85 -0.92 -1.58 -5.00
CA THR A 85 0.43 -1.03 -4.80
C THR A 85 1.48 -1.72 -5.69
N CYS A 86 1.32 -3.01 -5.99
CA CYS A 86 2.17 -3.73 -6.93
C CYS A 86 1.96 -3.28 -8.38
N ARG A 87 0.71 -3.11 -8.84
CA ARG A 87 0.42 -2.59 -10.19
C ARG A 87 0.99 -1.20 -10.41
N GLN A 88 0.89 -0.36 -9.39
CA GLN A 88 1.38 1.02 -9.45
C GLN A 88 2.90 1.13 -9.21
N CYS A 89 3.55 0.07 -8.72
CA CYS A 89 4.99 0.08 -8.50
C CYS A 89 5.75 0.11 -9.82
N ARG A 90 6.73 1.02 -9.92
CA ARG A 90 7.60 1.15 -11.10
C ARG A 90 8.79 0.19 -11.12
N GLU A 91 8.87 -0.71 -10.16
CA GLU A 91 9.99 -1.64 -9.98
C GLU A 91 11.36 -0.94 -10.03
N CYS A 92 11.53 0.11 -9.21
CA CYS A 92 12.73 0.94 -9.20
C CYS A 92 14.03 0.19 -8.81
N ARG A 93 13.96 -1.11 -8.49
CA ARG A 93 15.09 -1.95 -8.03
C ARG A 93 15.83 -1.26 -6.88
N ASP A 94 17.13 -1.04 -7.01
CA ASP A 94 17.98 -0.43 -5.98
C ASP A 94 17.68 1.05 -5.73
N ASN A 95 16.92 1.72 -6.62
CA ASN A 95 16.51 3.11 -6.47
C ASN A 95 15.13 3.26 -5.78
N HIS A 96 14.65 2.23 -5.08
CA HIS A 96 13.40 2.34 -4.32
C HIS A 96 13.57 3.25 -3.09
N SER A 97 12.54 4.03 -2.77
CA SER A 97 12.51 4.92 -1.60
C SER A 97 11.43 4.45 -0.64
N PRO A 98 11.70 4.32 0.68
CA PRO A 98 10.66 4.05 1.67
C PRO A 98 9.68 5.23 1.83
N ASP A 99 10.08 6.42 1.42
CA ASP A 99 9.25 7.63 1.41
C ASP A 99 8.47 7.81 0.09
N CYS A 100 8.60 6.85 -0.85
CA CYS A 100 7.75 6.79 -2.04
C CYS A 100 6.30 6.57 -1.62
N VAL A 101 5.37 7.31 -2.24
CA VAL A 101 3.93 7.22 -1.97
C VAL A 101 3.41 5.79 -2.04
N ILE A 102 3.87 4.99 -3.01
CA ILE A 102 3.48 3.59 -3.17
C ILE A 102 4.04 2.73 -2.02
N ALA A 103 5.27 2.99 -1.60
CA ALA A 103 5.90 2.29 -0.47
C ALA A 103 5.18 2.61 0.84
N LEU A 104 4.87 3.89 1.10
CA LEU A 104 4.11 4.31 2.27
C LEU A 104 2.75 3.62 2.38
N VAL A 105 1.99 3.57 1.27
CA VAL A 105 0.69 2.87 1.22
C VAL A 105 0.88 1.37 1.45
N ARG A 106 1.88 0.75 0.78
CA ARG A 106 2.21 -0.67 0.95
C ARG A 106 2.55 -1.00 2.40
N THR A 107 3.45 -0.25 3.03
CA THR A 107 3.85 -0.45 4.43
C THR A 107 2.67 -0.32 5.38
N CYS A 108 1.74 0.60 5.12
CA CYS A 108 0.52 0.70 5.93
C CYS A 108 -0.36 -0.56 5.82
N LEU A 109 -0.49 -1.12 4.62
CA LEU A 109 -1.26 -2.35 4.40
C LEU A 109 -0.55 -3.58 4.95
N GLU A 110 0.78 -3.64 4.88
CA GLU A 110 1.58 -4.67 5.53
C GLU A 110 1.42 -4.63 7.04
N ASN A 111 1.51 -3.46 7.68
CA ASN A 111 1.29 -3.31 9.12
C ASN A 111 -0.10 -3.76 9.57
N ALA A 112 -1.07 -3.77 8.67
CA ALA A 112 -2.44 -4.16 8.96
C ALA A 112 -2.61 -5.69 9.07
N ILE A 113 -1.74 -6.49 8.44
CA ILE A 113 -1.95 -7.95 8.30
C ILE A 113 -0.70 -8.82 8.47
N LEU A 114 0.50 -8.24 8.43
CA LEU A 114 1.77 -8.96 8.60
C LEU A 114 2.33 -8.71 9.99
N THR A 115 2.97 -9.72 10.55
CA THR A 115 3.67 -9.64 11.84
C THR A 115 4.92 -8.74 11.76
N GLU A 116 5.56 -8.73 10.60
CA GLU A 116 6.77 -7.96 10.29
C GLU A 116 6.65 -7.41 8.88
N ASN A 117 7.10 -6.17 8.67
CA ASN A 117 7.16 -5.57 7.34
C ASN A 117 8.14 -6.28 6.43
N ILE A 118 7.83 -6.24 5.15
CA ILE A 118 8.72 -6.77 4.12
C ILE A 118 9.57 -5.62 3.61
N ASP A 119 10.88 -5.74 3.79
CA ASP A 119 11.83 -4.91 3.06
C ASP A 119 11.56 -5.09 1.55
N TYR A 120 11.11 -4.05 0.87
CA TYR A 120 10.62 -4.19 -0.49
C TYR A 120 11.80 -4.27 -1.48
N PRO A 121 12.00 -5.39 -2.19
CA PRO A 121 13.22 -5.61 -3.00
C PRO A 121 13.22 -4.83 -4.33
N GLY A 122 12.32 -3.86 -4.51
CA GLY A 122 12.19 -3.12 -5.77
C GLY A 122 11.60 -3.94 -6.93
N SER A 123 11.07 -5.14 -6.68
CA SER A 123 10.44 -6.03 -7.68
C SER A 123 9.21 -6.71 -7.09
N VAL A 124 8.11 -6.72 -7.85
CA VAL A 124 6.85 -7.35 -7.45
C VAL A 124 7.00 -8.86 -7.31
N PHE A 125 7.75 -9.50 -8.22
CA PHE A 125 7.98 -10.94 -8.17
C PHE A 125 8.72 -11.35 -6.88
N LEU A 126 9.83 -10.65 -6.56
CA LEU A 126 10.59 -10.93 -5.35
C LEU A 126 9.80 -10.58 -4.09
N TYR A 127 8.98 -9.53 -4.14
CA TYR A 127 8.08 -9.18 -3.06
C TYR A 127 7.06 -10.29 -2.76
N LEU A 128 6.43 -10.87 -3.78
CA LEU A 128 5.53 -12.01 -3.62
C LEU A 128 6.22 -13.22 -3.01
N ALA A 129 7.48 -13.48 -3.37
CA ALA A 129 8.27 -14.55 -2.77
C ALA A 129 8.50 -14.30 -1.28
N ARG A 130 8.87 -13.07 -0.89
CA ARG A 130 9.02 -12.68 0.53
C ARG A 130 7.71 -12.78 1.31
N ILE A 131 6.58 -12.35 0.73
CA ILE A 131 5.27 -12.56 1.38
C ILE A 131 5.03 -14.05 1.58
N LYS A 132 5.29 -14.88 0.56
CA LYS A 132 5.02 -16.32 0.63
C LYS A 132 5.83 -17.01 1.74
N GLU A 133 7.03 -16.54 2.03
CA GLU A 133 7.86 -17.07 3.13
C GLU A 133 7.21 -16.82 4.50
N GLN A 134 6.52 -15.69 4.67
CA GLN A 134 5.90 -15.30 5.94
C GLN A 134 4.42 -15.72 6.05
N ASN A 135 3.64 -15.51 4.99
CA ASN A 135 2.21 -15.80 4.90
C ASN A 135 1.86 -16.34 3.49
N PRO A 136 1.92 -17.67 3.28
CA PRO A 136 1.59 -18.30 2.01
C PRO A 136 0.16 -18.06 1.51
N GLU A 137 -0.80 -17.93 2.43
CA GLU A 137 -2.21 -17.72 2.11
C GLU A 137 -2.44 -16.31 1.56
N LEU A 138 -1.87 -15.30 2.20
CA LEU A 138 -1.85 -13.93 1.70
C LEU A 138 -1.16 -13.87 0.33
N ALA A 139 -0.01 -14.53 0.17
CA ALA A 139 0.70 -14.55 -1.11
C ALA A 139 -0.17 -15.13 -2.24
N ALA A 140 -0.90 -16.21 -1.96
CA ALA A 140 -1.82 -16.82 -2.92
C ALA A 140 -2.99 -15.89 -3.27
N THR A 141 -3.60 -15.26 -2.27
CA THR A 141 -4.70 -14.29 -2.45
C THR A 141 -4.25 -13.10 -3.28
N LEU A 142 -3.11 -12.49 -2.91
CA LEU A 142 -2.50 -11.37 -3.62
C LEU A 142 -2.14 -11.73 -5.07
N ALA A 143 -1.56 -12.91 -5.30
CA ALA A 143 -1.28 -13.40 -6.65
C ALA A 143 -2.57 -13.61 -7.47
N GLY A 144 -3.66 -14.02 -6.82
CA GLY A 144 -4.99 -14.07 -7.42
C GLY A 144 -5.50 -12.69 -7.84
N GLU A 145 -5.40 -11.70 -6.95
CA GLU A 145 -5.79 -10.31 -7.25
C GLU A 145 -4.99 -9.71 -8.40
N LEU A 146 -3.68 -9.99 -8.49
CA LEU A 146 -2.83 -9.52 -9.59
C LEU A 146 -3.26 -10.06 -10.96
N LYS A 147 -3.88 -11.25 -11.02
CA LYS A 147 -4.37 -11.84 -12.27
C LYS A 147 -5.68 -11.25 -12.79
N LYS A 148 -6.45 -10.51 -11.96
CA LYS A 148 -7.75 -9.93 -12.34
C LYS A 148 -7.65 -8.69 -13.27
N SER A 149 -6.57 -8.59 -14.03
CA SER A 149 -6.26 -7.45 -14.91
C SER A 149 -6.97 -7.57 -16.25
#